data_AF-A0A0F9E3V8-F1
#
_entry.id   AF-A0A0F9E3V8-F1
#
_cell.length_a   1.000
_cell.length_b   1.000
_cell.length_c   1.000
_cell.angle_alpha   90.00
_cell.angle_beta   90.00
_cell.angle_gamma   90.00
#
_symmetry.space_group_name_H-M   'P 1'
#
loop_
_entity.id
_entity.type
_entity.pdbx_description
1 polymer ?
#
loop_
_entity_poly.entity_id
_entity_poly.type
_entity_poly.pdbx_seq_one_letter_code
_entity_poly.pdbx_strand_id
1 'polypeptide(L)'
;MKCRLTRLNSVHQNLRTDEIVGGCPGRPVTGAPFIMTSTPLDSNAHVRLIETTRVTKTTSSEAGRVIEFETKNSVYKWEHLVDPDSSEDRAPVS
;
A
#
# COMPACT_ATOMS: atom_id res chain seq x y z
N MET A 1 2.91 -9.30 -1.30
CA MET A 1 3.93 -8.46 -0.63
C MET A 1 3.31 -7.75 0.56
N LYS A 2 4.10 -7.33 1.55
CA LYS A 2 3.62 -6.50 2.65
C LYS A 2 3.76 -5.02 2.27
N CYS A 3 2.76 -4.21 2.55
CA CYS A 3 2.79 -2.79 2.22
C CYS A 3 2.06 -1.94 3.26
N ARG A 4 2.44 -0.66 3.31
CA ARG A 4 1.72 0.38 4.04
C ARG A 4 1.01 1.28 3.04
N LEU A 5 -0.23 1.62 3.35
CA LEU A 5 -1.01 2.63 2.65
C LEU A 5 -1.31 3.76 3.62
N THR A 6 -0.84 4.96 3.32
CA THR A 6 -1.12 6.18 4.10
C THR A 6 -1.93 7.14 3.25
N ARG A 7 -3.05 7.62 3.77
CA ARG A 7 -3.86 8.65 3.13
C ARG A 7 -3.19 10.01 3.33
N LEU A 8 -2.85 10.67 2.22
CA LEU A 8 -2.29 12.03 2.24
C LEU A 8 -3.38 13.08 2.14
N ASN A 9 -4.39 12.83 1.31
CA ASN A 9 -5.52 13.72 1.13
C ASN A 9 -6.78 12.94 0.73
N SER A 10 -7.95 13.45 1.10
CA SER A 10 -9.24 12.90 0.67
C SER A 10 -10.32 13.96 0.68
N VAL A 11 -11.13 13.98 -0.38
CA VAL A 11 -12.34 14.82 -0.49
C VAL A 11 -13.35 14.46 0.60
N HIS A 12 -13.35 13.21 1.07
CA HIS A 12 -14.19 12.74 2.17
C HIS A 12 -13.36 12.47 3.42
N GLN A 13 -13.72 13.08 4.55
CA GLN A 13 -13.06 12.88 5.84
C GLN A 13 -13.63 11.68 6.62
N ASN A 14 -14.46 10.85 5.99
CA ASN A 14 -15.26 9.82 6.66
C ASN A 14 -14.51 8.51 6.95
N LEU A 15 -13.29 8.33 6.43
CA LEU A 15 -12.47 7.16 6.77
C LEU A 15 -11.86 7.35 8.15
N ARG A 16 -12.06 6.34 9.01
CA ARG A 16 -11.63 6.31 10.42
C ARG A 16 -10.13 6.10 10.62
N THR A 17 -9.36 5.86 9.56
CA THR A 17 -7.95 5.48 9.68
C THR A 17 -7.16 6.08 8.51
N ASP A 18 -6.07 6.78 8.85
CA ASP A 18 -5.17 7.39 7.87
C ASP A 18 -4.08 6.43 7.39
N GLU A 19 -3.83 5.36 8.13
CA GLU A 19 -2.81 4.37 7.80
C GLU A 19 -3.37 2.95 7.87
N ILE A 20 -2.99 2.13 6.90
CA ILE A 20 -3.30 0.71 6.85
C ILE A 20 -2.03 -0.05 6.50
N VAL A 21 -1.68 -1.04 7.31
CA VAL A 21 -0.62 -2.01 7.00
C VAL A 21 -1.28 -3.35 6.65
N GLY A 22 -0.77 -4.00 5.61
CA GLY A 22 -1.35 -5.25 5.16
C GLY A 22 -0.63 -5.89 3.98
N GLY A 23 -1.29 -6.90 3.40
CA GLY A 23 -0.84 -7.57 2.18
C GLY A 23 -1.41 -6.89 0.94
N CYS A 24 -0.61 -6.78 -0.12
CA CYS A 24 -1.08 -6.39 -1.44
C CYS A 24 -0.52 -7.32 -2.54
N PRO A 25 -1.27 -7.52 -3.65
CA PRO A 25 -0.82 -8.34 -4.78
C PRO A 25 0.28 -7.65 -5.59
N GLY A 26 0.37 -6.31 -5.54
CA GLY A 26 1.37 -5.54 -6.23
C GLY A 26 1.29 -4.06 -5.92
N ARG A 27 2.17 -3.29 -6.56
CA ARG A 27 2.17 -1.83 -6.51
C ARG A 27 0.95 -1.22 -7.23
N PRO A 28 0.50 -0.02 -6.85
CA PRO A 28 -0.52 0.70 -7.60
C PRO A 28 -0.08 0.98 -9.05
N VAL A 29 -1.01 0.85 -9.98
CA VAL A 29 -0.79 1.07 -11.42
C VAL A 29 -1.93 1.92 -11.98
N THR A 30 -1.59 2.94 -12.75
CA THR A 30 -2.56 3.80 -13.44
C THR A 30 -3.51 2.98 -14.31
N GLY A 31 -4.81 3.27 -14.20
CA GLY A 31 -5.84 2.60 -14.99
C GLY A 31 -6.50 1.41 -14.29
N ALA A 32 -6.03 0.97 -13.11
CA ALA A 32 -6.66 -0.08 -12.33
C ALA A 32 -6.99 0.41 -10.90
N PRO A 33 -7.99 -0.18 -10.22
CA PRO A 33 -8.14 -0.06 -8.77
C PRO A 33 -6.89 -0.57 -8.04
N PHE A 34 -6.53 0.06 -6.92
CA PHE A 34 -5.56 -0.52 -5.98
C PHE A 34 -6.29 -1.37 -4.95
N ILE A 35 -5.74 -2.55 -4.67
CA ILE A 35 -6.32 -3.52 -3.74
C ILE A 35 -5.28 -3.90 -2.69
N MET A 36 -5.70 -3.94 -1.42
CA MET A 36 -4.92 -4.51 -0.33
C MET A 36 -5.82 -5.20 0.70
N THR A 37 -5.26 -6.14 1.45
CA THR A 37 -5.90 -6.79 2.60
C THR A 37 -5.26 -6.30 3.88
N SER A 38 -6.06 -5.77 4.81
CA SER A 38 -5.58 -5.40 6.15
C SER A 38 -5.62 -6.60 7.08
N THR A 39 -4.49 -6.88 7.72
CA THR A 39 -4.40 -7.90 8.78
C THR A 39 -5.14 -7.39 10.02
N PRO A 40 -6.11 -8.13 10.55
CA PRO A 40 -6.84 -7.72 11.74
C PRO A 40 -5.91 -7.72 12.98
N LEU A 41 -6.16 -6.80 13.91
CA LEU A 41 -5.44 -6.75 15.20
C LEU A 41 -5.87 -7.87 16.15
N ASP A 42 -7.10 -8.35 16.01
CA ASP A 42 -7.69 -9.46 16.77
C ASP A 42 -7.66 -10.71 15.90
N SER A 43 -7.18 -11.83 16.45
CA SER A 43 -7.11 -13.12 15.76
C SER A 43 -8.48 -13.70 15.41
N ASN A 44 -9.55 -13.25 16.07
CA ASN A 44 -10.92 -13.64 15.78
C ASN A 44 -11.62 -12.72 14.76
N ALA A 45 -10.98 -11.63 14.33
CA ALA A 45 -11.57 -10.70 13.38
C ALA A 45 -11.31 -11.12 11.93
N HIS A 46 -12.24 -10.74 11.04
CA HIS A 46 -12.11 -11.01 9.62
C HIS A 46 -11.07 -10.10 8.95
N VAL A 47 -10.34 -10.66 7.99
CA VAL A 47 -9.49 -9.90 7.06
C VAL A 47 -10.35 -8.88 6.32
N ARG A 48 -9.89 -7.64 6.25
CA ARG A 48 -10.60 -6.57 5.54
C ARG A 48 -9.97 -6.34 4.17
N LEU A 49 -10.79 -6.41 3.13
CA LEU A 49 -10.41 -5.98 1.80
C LEU A 49 -10.57 -4.47 1.69
N ILE A 50 -9.55 -3.81 1.18
CA ILE A 50 -9.56 -2.38 0.85
C ILE A 50 -9.36 -2.28 -0.64
N GLU A 51 -10.31 -1.61 -1.28
CA GLU A 51 -10.29 -1.33 -2.71
C GLU A 51 -10.47 0.17 -2.90
N THR A 52 -9.57 0.78 -3.68
CA THR A 52 -9.70 2.18 -4.06
C THR A 52 -10.50 2.30 -5.36
N THR A 53 -10.92 3.53 -5.69
CA THR A 53 -11.28 3.80 -7.09
C THR A 53 -10.05 3.69 -8.01
N ARG A 54 -10.29 3.69 -9.33
CA ARG A 54 -9.23 3.62 -10.34
C ARG A 54 -8.13 4.65 -10.08
N VAL A 55 -6.88 4.20 -10.10
CA VAL A 55 -5.70 5.05 -10.01
C VAL A 55 -5.58 5.89 -11.28
N THR A 56 -5.48 7.21 -11.13
CA THR A 56 -5.38 8.17 -12.23
C THR A 56 -3.95 8.63 -12.48
N LYS A 57 -3.10 8.57 -11.45
CA LYS A 57 -1.70 9.00 -11.52
C LYS A 57 -0.87 8.29 -10.46
N THR A 58 0.39 8.04 -10.79
CA THR A 58 1.40 7.48 -9.88
C THR A 58 2.71 8.25 -10.02
N THR A 59 3.32 8.61 -8.90
CA THR A 59 4.65 9.19 -8.82
C THR A 59 5.49 8.30 -7.91
N SER A 60 6.63 7.81 -8.39
CA SER A 60 7.48 6.92 -7.62
C SER A 60 8.78 7.60 -7.21
N SER A 61 9.22 7.33 -5.98
CA SER A 61 10.52 7.71 -5.44
C SER A 61 11.26 6.48 -4.88
N GLU A 62 12.52 6.66 -4.50
CA GLU A 62 13.32 5.64 -3.79
C GLU A 62 13.34 4.27 -4.51
N ALA A 63 13.69 4.30 -5.81
CA ALA A 63 13.79 3.11 -6.66
C ALA A 63 12.52 2.23 -6.71
N GLY A 64 11.32 2.82 -6.57
CA GLY A 64 10.07 2.06 -6.68
C GLY A 64 9.48 1.61 -5.34
N ARG A 65 10.15 1.90 -4.21
CA ARG A 65 9.71 1.49 -2.87
C ARG A 65 8.60 2.38 -2.32
N VAL A 66 8.58 3.64 -2.74
CA VAL A 66 7.57 4.62 -2.35
C VAL A 66 6.84 5.08 -3.61
N ILE A 67 5.51 5.03 -3.56
CA ILE A 67 4.65 5.47 -4.65
C ILE A 67 3.54 6.34 -4.07
N GLU A 68 3.48 7.59 -4.48
CA GLU A 68 2.28 8.40 -4.30
C GLU A 68 1.34 8.14 -5.47
N PHE A 69 0.06 7.91 -5.18
CA PHE A 69 -0.93 7.70 -6.22
C PHE A 69 -2.24 8.45 -5.95
N GLU A 70 -2.82 8.93 -7.03
CA GLU A 70 -4.07 9.68 -7.03
C GLU A 70 -5.19 8.78 -7.52
N THR A 71 -6.35 8.93 -6.91
CA THR A 71 -7.62 8.31 -7.30
C THR A 71 -8.66 9.41 -7.47
N LYS A 72 -9.92 9.06 -7.82
CA LYS A 72 -10.96 10.07 -8.05
C LYS A 72 -11.11 11.09 -6.91
N ASN A 73 -11.00 10.63 -5.67
CA ASN A 73 -11.34 11.44 -4.49
C ASN A 73 -10.23 11.48 -3.43
N SER A 74 -9.08 10.85 -3.66
CA SER A 74 -8.07 10.67 -2.61
C SER A 74 -6.67 10.53 -3.19
N VAL A 75 -5.69 10.96 -2.40
CA VAL A 75 -4.26 10.81 -2.67
C VAL A 75 -3.68 9.96 -1.56
N TYR A 76 -2.90 8.96 -1.94
CA TYR A 76 -2.29 8.01 -1.01
C TYR A 76 -0.79 7.92 -1.25
N LYS A 77 -0.06 7.63 -0.18
CA LYS A 77 1.31 7.12 -0.21
C LYS A 77 1.26 5.62 0.00
N TRP A 78 1.89 4.88 -0.90
CA TRP A 78 2.11 3.45 -0.80
C TRP A 78 3.59 3.19 -0.55
N GLU A 79 3.89 2.32 0.41
CA GLU A 79 5.25 1.93 0.76
C GLU A 79 5.38 0.42 0.75
N HIS A 80 6.39 -0.10 0.04
CA HIS A 80 6.77 -1.50 0.15
C HIS A 80 7.47 -1.72 1.50
N LEU A 81 6.89 -2.59 2.33
CA LEU A 81 7.53 -3.04 3.57
C LEU A 81 8.33 -4.30 3.25
N VAL A 82 9.66 -4.19 3.28
CA VAL A 82 10.54 -5.35 3.21
C VAL A 82 10.45 -6.07 4.55
N ASP A 83 10.11 -7.36 4.53
CA ASP A 83 10.19 -8.16 5.75
C ASP A 83 11.68 -8.28 6.13
N PRO A 84 12.07 -8.02 7.38
CA PRO A 84 13.49 -8.03 7.79
C PRO A 84 14.18 -9.39 7.61
N ASP A 85 13.42 -10.45 7.31
CA ASP A 85 13.88 -11.83 7.10
C ASP A 85 13.92 -12.26 5.63
N SER A 86 13.56 -11.39 4.67
CA SER A 86 13.73 -11.69 3.25
C SER A 86 15.21 -11.57 2.89
N SER A 87 15.92 -12.69 3.01
CA SER A 87 17.33 -12.90 2.75
C SER A 87 17.69 -12.81 1.25
N GLU A 88 17.54 -11.63 0.65
CA GLU A 88 18.06 -11.32 -0.69
C GLU A 88 19.24 -10.33 -0.65
N ASP A 89 20.04 -10.32 0.43
CA ASP A 89 21.26 -9.50 0.49
C ASP A 89 22.48 -10.28 1.02
N ARG A 90 22.55 -11.58 0.71
CA ARG A 90 23.85 -12.28 0.75
C ARG A 90 24.58 -11.98 -0.55
N ALA A 91 25.35 -10.90 -0.55
CA ALA A 91 26.45 -10.74 -1.51
C ALA A 91 27.31 -12.03 -1.47
N PRO A 92 27.72 -12.58 -2.62
CA PRO A 92 28.66 -13.69 -2.62
C PRO A 92 29.97 -13.19 -2.01
N VAL A 93 30.32 -13.72 -0.83
CA VAL A 93 31.64 -13.53 -0.24
C VAL A 93 32.62 -14.20 -1.20
N SER A 94 33.43 -13.40 -1.89
CA SER A 94 34.56 -13.87 -2.68
C SER A 94 35.81 -13.96 -1.81
#